data_AF-A0A967SL48-F1
#
_entry.id   AF-A0A967SL48-F1
#
_cell.length_a   1.000
_cell.length_b   1.000
_cell.length_c   1.000
_cell.angle_alpha   90.00
_cell.angle_beta   90.00
_cell.angle_gamma   90.00
#
_symmetry.space_group_name_H-M   'P 1'
#
loop_
_entity.id
_entity.type
_entity.pdbx_description
1 polymer ?
#
loop_
_entity_poly.entity_id
_entity_poly.type
_entity_poly.pdbx_seq_one_letter_code
_entity_poly.pdbx_strand_id
1 'polypeptide(L)'
;LGRARRQVELARDNARLRAELRERDSLENVVGVSEPIRRLTELVLRVAPTDAGVFLTGESGTGKELIARAVHRHSRRSGRSFVAVNCAA
;
A
#
# COMPACT_ATOMS: atom_id res chain seq x y z
N LEU A 1 24.96 21.53 19.06
CA LEU A 1 23.81 20.81 19.66
C LEU A 1 22.48 20.99 18.92
N GLY A 2 22.12 22.21 18.44
CA GLY A 2 20.81 22.46 17.81
C GLY A 2 20.53 21.81 16.44
N ARG A 3 21.55 21.44 15.65
CA ARG A 3 21.35 20.76 14.34
C ARG A 3 21.07 19.26 14.49
N ALA A 4 21.80 18.58 15.39
CA ALA A 4 21.62 17.16 15.65
C ALA A 4 20.22 16.85 16.22
N ARG A 5 19.71 17.67 17.14
CA ARG A 5 18.37 17.52 17.72
C ARG A 5 17.26 17.67 16.67
N ARG A 6 17.40 18.65 15.78
CA ARG A 6 16.46 18.93 14.68
C ARG A 6 16.42 17.81 13.64
N GLN A 7 17.57 17.20 13.35
CA GLN A 7 17.67 16.07 12.42
C GLN A 7 16.99 14.82 12.99
N VAL A 8 17.13 14.58 14.30
CA VAL A 8 16.43 13.46 14.98
C VAL A 8 14.92 13.70 15.04
N GLU A 9 14.46 14.92 15.31
CA GLU A 9 13.03 15.28 15.27
C GLU A 9 12.46 15.09 13.86
N LEU A 10 13.12 15.63 12.83
CA LEU A 10 12.70 15.46 11.44
C LEU A 10 12.65 13.98 11.03
N ALA A 11 13.62 13.17 11.45
CA ALA A 11 13.62 11.74 11.15
C ALA A 11 12.47 11.00 11.85
N ARG A 12 12.14 11.37 13.10
CA ARG A 12 11.00 10.81 13.85
C ARG A 12 9.67 11.21 13.24
N ASP A 13 9.51 12.48 12.88
CA ASP A 13 8.30 12.95 12.21
C ASP A 13 8.14 12.30 10.84
N ASN A 14 9.21 12.17 10.07
CA ASN A 14 9.18 11.47 8.80
C ASN A 14 8.82 9.98 8.97
N ALA A 15 9.34 9.33 10.01
CA ALA A 15 8.99 7.95 10.33
C ALA A 15 7.52 7.80 10.75
N ARG A 16 7.00 8.73 11.57
CA ARG A 16 5.59 8.79 11.99
C ARG A 16 4.66 9.04 10.81
N LEU A 17 4.92 10.07 10.01
CA LEU A 17 4.13 10.40 8.82
C LEU A 17 4.13 9.23 7.82
N ARG A 18 5.27 8.55 7.63
CA ARG A 18 5.33 7.33 6.83
C ARG A 18 4.56 6.17 7.45
N ALA A 19 4.46 6.08 8.77
CA ALA A 19 3.65 5.08 9.44
C ALA A 19 2.14 5.35 9.27
N GLU A 20 1.70 6.60 9.41
CA GLU A 20 0.31 7.01 9.17
C GLU A 20 -0.12 6.77 7.71
N LEU A 21 0.78 7.02 6.75
CA LEU A 21 0.54 6.66 5.35
C LEU A 21 0.42 5.15 5.14
N ARG A 22 1.23 4.34 5.86
CA ARG A 22 1.12 2.88 5.80
C ARG A 22 -0.23 2.38 6.34
N GLU A 23 -0.77 3.01 7.39
CA GLU A 23 -2.09 2.64 7.92
C GLU A 23 -3.22 2.87 6.90
N ARG A 24 -3.13 3.94 6.11
CA ARG A 24 -4.09 4.25 5.01
C ARG A 24 -4.06 3.25 3.83
N ASP A 25 -3.11 2.34 3.80
CA ASP A 25 -2.89 1.40 2.70
C ASP A 25 -3.34 -0.05 3.01
N SER A 26 -4.14 -0.30 4.06
CA SER A 26 -4.71 -1.64 4.33
C SER A 26 -5.94 -1.96 3.47
N LEU A 27 -6.19 -3.28 3.30
CA LEU A 27 -7.46 -3.80 2.81
C LEU A 27 -8.66 -3.31 3.64
N GLU A 28 -8.44 -2.96 4.91
CA GLU A 28 -9.45 -2.39 5.81
C GLU A 28 -9.97 -1.02 5.31
N ASN A 29 -9.20 -0.32 4.46
CA ASN A 29 -9.63 0.93 3.85
C ASN A 29 -10.40 0.73 2.53
N VAL A 30 -10.53 -0.51 2.04
CA VAL A 30 -11.43 -0.82 0.93
C VAL A 30 -12.87 -0.82 1.47
N VAL A 31 -13.53 0.32 1.36
CA VAL A 31 -14.93 0.48 1.78
C VAL A 31 -15.84 -0.13 0.72
N GLY A 32 -16.33 -1.35 0.97
CA GLY A 32 -17.28 -2.03 0.10
C GLY A 32 -17.68 -3.42 0.62
N VAL A 33 -18.98 -3.64 0.79
CA VAL A 33 -19.55 -4.93 1.23
C VAL A 33 -20.16 -5.74 0.08
N SER A 34 -19.93 -5.30 -1.16
CA SER A 34 -20.47 -5.98 -2.34
C SER A 34 -19.70 -7.28 -2.62
N GLU A 35 -20.41 -8.26 -3.15
CA GLU A 35 -19.82 -9.56 -3.48
C GLU A 35 -18.61 -9.47 -4.43
N PRO A 36 -18.59 -8.60 -5.47
CA PRO A 36 -17.39 -8.41 -6.30
C PRO A 36 -16.17 -7.92 -5.51
N ILE A 37 -16.36 -7.00 -4.56
CA ILE A 37 -15.27 -6.49 -3.72
C ILE A 37 -14.77 -7.59 -2.77
N ARG A 38 -15.68 -8.37 -2.19
CA ARG A 38 -15.31 -9.52 -1.34
C ARG A 38 -14.42 -10.52 -2.09
N ARG A 39 -14.81 -10.90 -3.32
CA ARG A 39 -14.00 -11.78 -4.17
C ARG A 39 -12.65 -11.17 -4.55
N LEU A 40 -12.60 -9.87 -4.83
CA LEU A 40 -11.35 -9.16 -5.10
C LEU A 40 -10.40 -9.24 -3.89
N THR A 41 -10.91 -8.98 -2.69
CA THR A 41 -10.14 -9.08 -1.44
C THR A 41 -9.62 -10.50 -1.21
N GLU A 42 -10.44 -11.53 -1.43
CA GLU A 42 -10.01 -12.93 -1.36
C GLU A 42 -8.88 -13.25 -2.37
N LEU A 43 -8.99 -12.73 -3.59
CA LEU A 43 -7.97 -12.92 -4.62
C LEU A 43 -6.64 -12.24 -4.23
N VAL A 44 -6.71 -11.03 -3.68
CA VAL A 44 -5.55 -10.30 -3.15
C VAL A 44 -4.84 -11.13 -2.08
N LEU A 45 -5.58 -11.64 -1.09
CA LEU A 45 -5.00 -12.46 -0.02
C LEU A 45 -4.38 -13.76 -0.55
N ARG A 46 -4.92 -14.31 -1.63
CA ARG A 46 -4.38 -15.53 -2.27
C ARG A 46 -3.10 -15.28 -3.05
N VAL A 47 -3.01 -14.16 -3.78
CA VAL A 47 -1.86 -13.86 -4.66
C VAL A 47 -0.72 -13.17 -3.92
N ALA A 48 -1.01 -12.37 -2.90
CA ALA A 48 -0.02 -11.61 -2.13
C ALA A 48 1.16 -12.44 -1.59
N PRO A 49 0.99 -13.65 -1.01
CA PRO A 49 2.12 -14.43 -0.51
C PRO A 49 3.00 -15.07 -1.60
N THR A 50 2.64 -14.92 -2.88
CA THR A 50 3.38 -15.50 -4.03
C THR A 50 4.37 -14.51 -4.64
N ASP A 51 5.28 -15.01 -5.48
CA ASP A 51 6.22 -14.18 -6.24
C ASP A 51 5.71 -13.78 -7.64
N ALA A 52 4.47 -14.13 -7.98
CA ALA A 52 3.88 -13.87 -9.28
C ALA A 52 3.66 -12.37 -9.54
N GLY A 53 3.79 -11.97 -10.81
CA GLY A 53 3.38 -10.63 -11.25
C GLY A 53 1.85 -10.51 -11.23
N VAL A 54 1.34 -9.37 -10.75
CA VAL A 54 -0.09 -9.09 -10.68
C VAL A 54 -0.44 -7.95 -11.63
N PHE A 55 -1.45 -8.16 -12.48
CA PHE A 55 -1.99 -7.15 -13.39
C PHE A 55 -3.37 -6.70 -12.90
N LEU A 56 -3.53 -5.41 -12.67
CA LEU A 56 -4.78 -4.81 -12.17
C LEU A 56 -5.47 -4.03 -13.29
N THR A 57 -6.67 -4.46 -13.65
CA THR A 57 -7.51 -3.80 -14.66
C THR A 57 -8.70 -3.11 -14.03
N GLY A 58 -9.22 -2.08 -14.70
CA GLY A 58 -10.39 -1.33 -14.26
C GLY A 58 -10.36 0.11 -14.76
N GLU A 59 -11.50 0.79 -14.70
CA GLU A 59 -11.63 2.18 -15.12
C GLU A 59 -10.78 3.12 -14.25
N SER A 60 -10.55 4.35 -14.73
CA SER A 60 -9.89 5.38 -13.93
C SER A 60 -10.68 5.66 -12.64
N GLY A 61 -10.00 5.90 -11.53
CA GLY A 61 -10.65 6.18 -10.24
C GLY A 61 -11.21 4.96 -9.47
N THR A 62 -11.16 3.74 -10.01
CA THR A 62 -11.68 2.52 -9.35
C THR A 62 -10.81 1.97 -8.19
N GLY A 63 -9.81 2.72 -7.73
CA GLY A 63 -9.00 2.33 -6.57
C GLY A 63 -7.94 1.27 -6.85
N LYS A 64 -7.51 1.04 -8.10
CA LYS A 64 -6.45 0.08 -8.44
C LYS A 64 -5.15 0.26 -7.65
N GLU A 65 -4.78 1.50 -7.32
CA GLU A 65 -3.59 1.77 -6.51
C GLU A 65 -3.75 1.26 -5.06
N LEU A 66 -4.94 1.40 -4.48
CA LEU A 66 -5.25 0.84 -3.15
C LEU A 66 -5.11 -0.69 -3.16
N ILE A 67 -5.58 -1.33 -4.23
CA ILE A 67 -5.44 -2.78 -4.40
C ILE A 67 -3.97 -3.20 -4.57
N ALA A 68 -3.17 -2.46 -5.34
CA ALA A 68 -1.73 -2.75 -5.48
C ALA A 68 -0.98 -2.67 -4.14
N ARG A 69 -1.30 -1.66 -3.33
CA ARG A 69 -0.74 -1.47 -1.99
C ARG A 69 -1.19 -2.58 -1.02
N ALA A 70 -2.45 -2.97 -1.10
CA ALA A 70 -2.98 -4.10 -0.35
C ALA A 70 -2.26 -5.43 -0.66
N VAL A 71 -1.99 -5.71 -1.95
CA VAL A 71 -1.19 -6.87 -2.38
C VAL A 71 0.20 -6.81 -1.75
N HIS A 72 0.90 -5.67 -1.83
CA HIS A 72 2.23 -5.52 -1.22
C HIS A 72 2.22 -5.74 0.29
N ARG A 73 1.25 -5.15 0.99
CA ARG A 73 1.14 -5.24 2.46
C ARG A 73 0.92 -6.67 2.96
N HIS A 74 0.18 -7.49 2.21
CA HIS A 74 -0.08 -8.89 2.56
C HIS A 74 0.96 -9.86 1.97
N SER A 75 1.97 -9.35 1.26
CA SER A 75 3.02 -10.16 0.67
C SER A 75 4.16 -10.44 1.64
N ARG A 76 5.01 -11.42 1.29
CA ARG A 76 6.30 -11.65 1.97
C ARG A 76 7.27 -10.45 1.85
N ARG A 77 6.96 -9.50 0.97
CA ARG A 77 7.77 -8.31 0.68
C ARG A 77 7.29 -7.07 1.43
N SER A 78 6.28 -7.18 2.30
CA SER A 78 5.67 -6.07 3.03
C SER A 78 6.64 -5.23 3.87
N GLY A 79 7.73 -5.83 4.35
CA GLY A 79 8.80 -5.12 5.06
C GLY A 79 9.73 -4.28 4.16
N ARG A 80 9.56 -4.34 2.83
CA ARG A 80 10.34 -3.58 1.84
C ARG A 80 9.55 -2.37 1.34
N SER A 81 10.28 -1.41 0.75
CA SER A 81 9.67 -0.23 0.13
C SER A 81 8.72 -0.60 -1.01
N PHE A 82 7.55 0.01 -1.03
CA PHE A 82 6.65 0.01 -2.19
C PHE A 82 6.94 1.25 -3.04
N VAL A 83 7.26 1.05 -4.32
CA VAL A 83 7.56 2.14 -5.27
C VAL A 83 6.50 2.13 -6.36
N ALA A 84 5.63 3.14 -6.35
CA ALA A 84 4.65 3.35 -7.41
C ALA A 84 5.30 4.13 -8.55
N VAL A 85 5.23 3.60 -9.77
CA VAL A 85 5.70 4.27 -10.99
C VAL A 85 4.49 4.51 -11.87
N ASN A 86 4.25 5.78 -12.22
CA ASN A 86 3.24 6.15 -13.19
C ASN A 86 3.92 6.30 -14.56
N CYS A 87 3.57 5.43 -15.51
CA CYS A 87 4.15 5.43 -16.86
C CYS A 87 3.63 6.55 -17.77
N ALA A 88 2.71 7.40 -17.30
CA ALA A 88 2.18 8.53 -18.05
C ALA A 88 3.00 9.84 -17.86
N ALA A 89 4.13 9.77 -17.16
CA ALA A 89 5.04 10.89 -16.90
C ALA A 89 6.13 11.01 -17.96
#